data_AF-A0A1M5DUH9-F1
#
_entry.id   AF-A0A1M5DUH9-F1
#
_cell.length_a   1.000
_cell.length_b   1.000
_cell.length_c   1.000
_cell.angle_alpha   90.00
_cell.angle_beta   90.00
_cell.angle_gamma   90.00
#
_symmetry.space_group_name_H-M   'P 1'
#
loop_
_entity.id
_entity.type
_entity.pdbx_description
1 polymer ?
#
loop_
_entity_poly.entity_id
_entity_poly.type
_entity_poly.pdbx_seq_one_letter_code
_entity_poly.pdbx_strand_id
1 'polypeptide(L)'
;MDKKLSKKIAEFEPQDGNWLILEDLLQQALSSSDCQAYYSAIFKLFEHYPEEDGAGVFWTALHGMEDTGGYEKKLLESFRRIPSEMAETMLFRLRNSGQKYVSGVPIESLIED
;
A
#
# COMPACT_ATOMS: atom_id res chain seq x y z
N MET A 1 -16.92 -5.14 -0.50
CA MET A 1 -16.31 -3.79 -0.52
C MET A 1 -17.32 -2.62 -0.52
N ASP A 2 -17.17 -1.68 0.41
CA ASP A 2 -17.80 -0.34 0.37
C ASP A 2 -17.05 0.59 -0.61
N LYS A 3 -17.73 0.97 -1.69
CA LYS A 3 -17.20 1.87 -2.73
C LYS A 3 -16.91 3.28 -2.22
N LYS A 4 -17.68 3.79 -1.24
CA LYS A 4 -17.47 5.12 -0.68
C LYS A 4 -16.17 5.15 0.14
N LEU A 5 -15.96 4.14 0.99
CA LEU A 5 -14.72 4.01 1.75
C LEU A 5 -13.50 3.84 0.82
N SER A 6 -13.61 2.97 -0.19
CA SER A 6 -12.55 2.79 -1.19
C SER A 6 -12.19 4.09 -1.90
N LYS A 7 -13.19 4.89 -2.30
CA LYS A 7 -12.96 6.21 -2.91
C LYS A 7 -12.28 7.19 -1.95
N LYS A 8 -12.74 7.26 -0.70
CA LYS A 8 -12.15 8.14 0.33
C LYS A 8 -10.68 7.85 0.60
N ILE A 9 -10.26 6.59 0.55
CA ILE A 9 -8.85 6.20 0.70
C ILE A 9 -8.05 6.60 -0.55
N ALA A 10 -8.54 6.25 -1.73
CA ALA A 10 -7.80 6.45 -2.98
C ALA A 10 -7.61 7.93 -3.37
N GLU A 11 -8.51 8.79 -2.93
CA GLU A 11 -8.54 10.24 -3.22
C GLU A 11 -8.37 11.06 -1.93
N PHE A 12 -7.74 10.49 -0.90
CA PHE A 12 -7.54 11.19 0.37
C PHE A 12 -6.64 12.41 0.17
N GLU A 13 -7.04 13.55 0.73
CA GLU A 13 -6.23 14.76 0.81
C GLU A 13 -6.07 15.18 2.28
N PRO A 14 -4.84 15.27 2.81
CA PRO A 14 -4.62 15.71 4.19
C PRO A 14 -5.08 17.16 4.33
N GLN A 15 -5.78 17.45 5.42
CA GLN A 15 -6.20 18.81 5.75
C GLN A 15 -5.19 19.41 6.72
N ASP A 16 -4.51 20.49 6.33
CA ASP A 16 -3.44 21.12 7.12
C ASP A 16 -2.35 20.13 7.58
N GLY A 17 -2.02 19.16 6.71
CA GLY A 17 -1.03 18.10 7.01
C GLY A 17 -1.52 17.03 7.99
N ASN A 18 -2.82 17.00 8.33
CA ASN A 18 -3.39 16.01 9.23
C ASN A 18 -3.82 14.75 8.48
N TRP A 19 -3.20 13.62 8.84
CA TRP A 19 -3.43 12.30 8.26
C TRP A 19 -4.27 11.38 9.16
N LEU A 20 -4.64 11.79 10.37
CA LEU A 20 -5.31 10.91 11.35
C LEU A 20 -6.66 10.38 10.85
N ILE A 21 -7.37 11.15 10.01
CA ILE A 21 -8.62 10.69 9.39
C ILE A 21 -8.35 9.48 8.47
N LEU A 22 -7.22 9.49 7.76
CA LEU A 22 -6.85 8.38 6.91
C LEU A 22 -6.59 7.11 7.73
N GLU A 23 -5.98 7.22 8.91
CA GLU A 23 -5.74 6.06 9.77
C GLU A 23 -7.03 5.32 10.13
N ASP A 24 -8.08 6.07 10.50
CA ASP A 24 -9.41 5.50 10.77
C ASP A 24 -10.02 4.83 9.52
N LEU A 25 -9.88 5.46 8.35
CA LEU A 25 -10.35 4.88 7.08
C LEU A 25 -9.61 3.57 6.74
N LEU A 26 -8.30 3.53 6.96
CA LEU A 26 -7.47 2.35 6.73
C LEU A 26 -7.84 1.24 7.71
N GLN A 27 -8.00 1.55 9.00
CA GLN A 27 -8.41 0.57 10.01
C GLN A 27 -9.78 -0.03 9.67
N GLN A 28 -10.75 0.78 9.24
CA GLN A 28 -12.06 0.30 8.79
C GLN A 28 -11.95 -0.64 7.57
N ALA A 29 -11.13 -0.29 6.59
CA ALA A 29 -10.93 -1.11 5.40
C ALA A 29 -10.24 -2.45 5.72
N LEU A 30 -9.17 -2.40 6.51
CA LEU A 30 -8.36 -3.57 6.88
C LEU A 30 -9.08 -4.51 7.86
N SER A 31 -9.97 -4.00 8.70
CA SER A 31 -10.79 -4.81 9.61
C SER A 31 -12.03 -5.42 8.94
N SER A 32 -12.28 -5.11 7.66
CA SER A 32 -13.42 -5.66 6.93
C SER A 32 -13.16 -7.12 6.51
N SER A 33 -14.23 -7.90 6.37
CA SER A 33 -14.14 -9.30 5.91
C SER A 33 -13.60 -9.47 4.48
N ASP A 34 -13.48 -8.37 3.73
CA ASP A 34 -13.08 -8.31 2.33
C ASP A 34 -12.01 -7.21 2.15
N CYS A 35 -11.04 -7.18 3.07
CA CYS A 35 -10.02 -6.14 3.13
C CYS A 35 -9.16 -6.07 1.85
N GLN A 36 -8.89 -7.20 1.20
CA GLN A 36 -8.14 -7.26 -0.06
C GLN A 36 -8.79 -6.45 -1.19
N ALA A 37 -10.12 -6.24 -1.15
CA ALA A 37 -10.81 -5.41 -2.12
C ALA A 37 -10.38 -3.93 -2.05
N TYR A 38 -9.83 -3.48 -0.92
CA TYR A 38 -9.37 -2.10 -0.73
C TYR A 38 -7.92 -1.87 -1.14
N TYR A 39 -7.14 -2.92 -1.43
CA TYR A 39 -5.72 -2.78 -1.77
C TYR A 39 -5.49 -1.87 -2.98
N SER A 40 -6.36 -1.93 -3.99
CA SER A 40 -6.27 -1.02 -5.13
C SER A 40 -6.48 0.45 -4.76
N ALA A 41 -7.25 0.75 -3.72
CA ALA A 41 -7.39 2.12 -3.22
C ALA A 41 -6.17 2.55 -2.40
N ILE A 42 -5.63 1.65 -1.58
CA ILE A 42 -4.43 1.88 -0.78
C ILE A 42 -3.21 2.12 -1.68
N PHE A 43 -3.01 1.31 -2.71
CA PHE A 43 -1.91 1.55 -3.65
C PHE A 43 -2.07 2.86 -4.44
N LYS A 44 -3.30 3.27 -4.77
CA LYS A 44 -3.54 4.58 -5.37
C LYS A 44 -3.17 5.74 -4.44
N LEU A 45 -3.42 5.60 -3.15
CA LEU A 45 -2.97 6.56 -2.15
C LEU A 45 -1.45 6.68 -2.13
N PHE A 46 -0.72 5.56 -2.13
CA PHE A 46 0.74 5.58 -2.21
C PHE A 46 1.26 6.17 -3.52
N GLU A 47 0.59 5.89 -4.64
CA GLU A 47 0.91 6.48 -5.95
C GLU A 47 0.65 7.99 -5.98
N HIS A 48 -0.32 8.48 -5.21
CA HIS A 48 -0.63 9.91 -5.12
C HIS A 48 0.36 10.68 -4.24
N TYR A 49 0.95 10.01 -3.25
CA TYR A 49 1.96 10.56 -2.34
C TYR A 49 3.22 9.68 -2.33
N PRO A 50 3.99 9.66 -3.44
CA PRO A 50 5.05 8.67 -3.65
C PRO A 50 6.25 8.81 -2.69
N GLU A 51 6.51 10.01 -2.16
CA GLU A 51 7.65 10.33 -1.29
C GLU A 51 7.22 10.57 0.18
N GLU A 52 5.98 10.28 0.53
CA GLU A 52 5.45 10.51 1.87
C GLU A 52 5.16 9.19 2.59
N ASP A 53 5.23 9.21 3.92
CA ASP A 53 4.77 8.12 4.79
C ASP A 53 3.43 8.41 5.49
N GLY A 54 2.80 9.54 5.14
CA GLY A 54 1.55 10.00 5.75
C GLY A 54 1.69 10.33 7.23
N ALA A 55 2.82 10.90 7.65
CA ALA A 55 3.18 11.10 9.06
C ALA A 55 3.11 9.80 9.86
N GLY A 56 3.57 8.70 9.25
CA GLY A 56 3.54 7.35 9.79
C GLY A 56 2.27 6.55 9.51
N VAL A 57 1.18 7.17 9.03
CA VAL A 57 -0.12 6.49 8.84
C VAL A 57 -0.07 5.42 7.73
N PHE A 58 0.81 5.57 6.73
CA PHE A 58 0.92 4.59 5.65
C PHE A 58 1.44 3.23 6.14
N TRP A 59 2.15 3.20 7.27
CA TRP A 59 2.59 1.96 7.90
C TRP A 59 1.42 1.09 8.37
N THR A 60 0.30 1.68 8.79
CA THR A 60 -0.92 0.95 9.13
C THR A 60 -1.46 0.18 7.92
N ALA A 61 -1.45 0.81 6.74
CA ALA A 61 -1.81 0.15 5.48
C ALA A 61 -0.84 -0.97 5.11
N LEU A 62 0.47 -0.67 5.14
CA LEU A 62 1.52 -1.62 4.81
C LEU A 62 1.44 -2.88 5.70
N HIS A 63 1.42 -2.69 7.02
CA HIS A 63 1.36 -3.80 7.97
C HIS A 63 0.07 -4.61 7.83
N GLY A 64 -1.07 -3.96 7.66
CA GLY A 64 -2.34 -4.68 7.45
C GLY A 64 -2.34 -5.52 6.17
N MET A 65 -1.69 -5.05 5.10
CA MET A 65 -1.52 -5.84 3.88
C MET A 65 -0.53 -6.99 4.07
N GLU A 66 0.60 -6.76 4.74
CA GLU A 66 1.60 -7.80 5.04
C GLU A 66 1.01 -8.94 5.89
N ASP A 67 0.27 -8.61 6.94
CA ASP A 67 -0.34 -9.59 7.85
C ASP A 67 -1.42 -10.43 7.14
N THR A 68 -2.13 -9.84 6.17
CA THR A 68 -3.21 -10.53 5.44
C THR A 68 -2.70 -11.31 4.22
N GLY A 69 -1.68 -10.79 3.53
CA GLY A 69 -1.19 -11.30 2.25
C GLY A 69 -2.09 -11.01 1.04
N GLY A 70 -1.66 -11.44 -0.15
CA GLY A 70 -2.43 -11.29 -1.40
C GLY A 70 -2.30 -9.91 -2.07
N TYR A 71 -1.37 -9.08 -1.62
CA TYR A 71 -1.10 -7.75 -2.18
C TYR A 71 -0.06 -7.76 -3.31
N GLU A 72 0.71 -8.85 -3.47
CA GLU A 72 1.92 -8.91 -4.29
C GLU A 72 1.69 -8.54 -5.75
N LYS A 73 0.55 -8.97 -6.32
CA LYS A 73 0.18 -8.61 -7.70
C LYS A 73 -0.07 -7.11 -7.83
N LYS A 74 -0.81 -6.53 -6.88
CA LYS A 74 -1.16 -5.11 -6.89
C LYS A 74 0.06 -4.24 -6.56
N LEU A 75 0.95 -4.72 -5.70
CA LEU A 75 2.23 -4.09 -5.42
C LEU A 75 3.07 -3.95 -6.70
N LEU A 76 3.26 -5.05 -7.42
CA LEU A 76 4.00 -5.03 -8.69
C LEU A 76 3.34 -4.11 -9.73
N GLU A 77 2.01 -4.16 -9.85
CA GLU A 77 1.25 -3.30 -10.75
C GLU A 77 1.36 -1.81 -10.38
N SER A 78 1.34 -1.49 -9.08
CA SER A 78 1.46 -0.14 -8.54
C SER A 78 2.87 0.43 -8.76
N PHE A 79 3.89 -0.31 -8.32
CA PHE A 79 5.29 0.06 -8.47
C PHE A 79 5.68 0.35 -9.92
N ARG A 80 5.17 -0.46 -10.87
CA ARG A 80 5.40 -0.22 -12.30
C ARG A 80 4.67 0.99 -12.89
N ARG A 81 3.56 1.41 -12.28
CA ARG A 81 2.85 2.64 -12.69
C ARG A 81 3.58 3.86 -12.16
N ILE A 82 3.73 3.94 -10.85
CA ILE A 82 4.37 5.02 -10.11
C ILE A 82 5.05 4.39 -8.90
N PRO A 83 6.39 4.28 -8.88
CA PRO A 83 7.12 3.88 -7.69
C PRO A 83 6.80 4.82 -6.52
N SER A 84 6.69 4.26 -5.32
CA SER A 84 6.53 5.00 -4.07
C SER A 84 7.42 4.40 -2.99
N GLU A 85 7.81 5.19 -2.01
CA GLU A 85 8.63 4.74 -0.88
C GLU A 85 7.99 3.53 -0.17
N MET A 86 6.66 3.52 -0.02
CA MET A 86 5.94 2.39 0.56
C MET A 86 6.02 1.14 -0.33
N ALA A 87 5.81 1.27 -1.64
CA ALA A 87 5.90 0.12 -2.55
C ALA A 87 7.32 -0.45 -2.62
N GLU A 88 8.32 0.41 -2.69
CA GLU A 88 9.72 0.02 -2.67
C GLU A 88 10.10 -0.66 -1.34
N THR A 89 9.68 -0.08 -0.21
CA THR A 89 9.85 -0.68 1.11
C THR A 89 9.26 -2.09 1.19
N MET A 90 8.05 -2.28 0.65
CA MET A 90 7.42 -3.61 0.62
C MET A 90 8.22 -4.60 -0.24
N LEU A 91 8.77 -4.18 -1.39
CA LEU A 91 9.63 -5.04 -2.22
C LEU A 91 10.94 -5.41 -1.50
N PHE A 92 11.58 -4.45 -0.82
CA PHE A 92 12.75 -4.72 0.01
C PHE A 92 12.43 -5.70 1.14
N ARG A 93 11.29 -5.56 1.81
CA ARG A 93 10.85 -6.49 2.86
C ARG A 93 10.61 -7.90 2.34
N LEU A 94 9.96 -8.03 1.18
CA LEU A 94 9.81 -9.33 0.51
C LEU A 94 11.18 -9.96 0.23
N ARG A 95 12.11 -9.20 -0.37
CA ARG A 95 13.49 -9.67 -0.62
C ARG A 95 14.18 -10.11 0.68
N ASN A 96 14.13 -9.29 1.71
CA ASN A 96 14.79 -9.53 3.00
C ASN A 96 14.18 -10.71 3.77
N SER A 97 12.91 -11.04 3.50
CA SER A 97 12.27 -12.26 4.01
C SER A 97 12.69 -13.54 3.26
N GLY A 98 13.54 -13.42 2.24
CA GLY A 98 14.02 -14.52 1.40
C GLY A 98 13.17 -14.80 0.16
N GLN A 99 12.13 -14.01 -0.11
CA GLN A 99 11.40 -14.12 -1.36
C GLN A 99 12.25 -13.63 -2.53
N LYS A 100 12.25 -14.39 -3.63
CA LYS A 100 12.99 -14.05 -4.84
C LYS A 100 12.13 -13.44 -5.94
N TYR A 101 10.83 -13.66 -5.88
CA TYR A 101 9.88 -13.27 -6.92
C TYR A 101 8.65 -12.61 -6.29
N VAL A 102 8.18 -11.54 -6.92
CA VAL A 102 6.88 -10.92 -6.63
C VAL A 102 6.00 -11.12 -7.87
N SER A 103 4.90 -11.86 -7.73
CA SER A 103 4.00 -12.19 -8.86
C SER A 103 4.72 -12.70 -10.12
N GLY A 104 5.71 -13.58 -9.94
CA GLY A 104 6.49 -14.19 -11.02
C GLY A 104 7.63 -13.33 -11.58
N VAL A 105 7.83 -12.11 -11.07
CA VAL A 105 8.93 -11.22 -11.48
C VAL A 105 10.05 -11.24 -10.45
N PRO A 106 11.33 -11.43 -10.85
CA PRO A 106 12.46 -11.37 -9.92
C PRO A 106 12.51 -10.01 -9.20
N ILE A 107 12.58 -10.02 -7.86
CA ILE A 107 12.58 -8.77 -7.07
C ILE A 107 13.85 -7.94 -7.34
N GLU A 108 15.00 -8.61 -7.51
CA GLU A 108 16.27 -7.97 -7.88
C GLU A 108 16.23 -7.24 -9.24
N SER A 109 15.23 -7.50 -10.08
CA SER A 109 15.06 -6.75 -11.33
C SER A 109 14.21 -5.47 -11.18
N LEU A 110 13.67 -5.23 -9.98
CA LEU A 110 12.75 -4.12 -9.69
C LEU A 110 13.39 -3.03 -8.81
N ILE A 111 14.27 -3.42 -7.88
CA ILE A 111 14.86 -2.52 -6.89
C ILE A 111 16.39 -2.69 -6.88
N GLU A 112 17.11 -1.59 -6.71
CA GLU A 112 18.58 -1.56 -6.60
C GLU A 112 19.01 -1.65 -5.11
N ASP A 113 20.31 -1.84 -4.86
CA ASP A 113 20.89 -1.90 -3.50
C ASP A 113 21.28 -0.52 -2.95
#